data_AF-A0AAX0IVZ1-F1
#
_entry.id   AF-A0AAX0IVZ1-F1
#
_cell.length_a   1.000
_cell.length_b   1.000
_cell.length_c   1.000
_cell.angle_alpha   90.00
_cell.angle_beta   90.00
_cell.angle_gamma   90.00
#
_symmetry.space_group_name_H-M   'P 1'
#
loop_
_entity.id
_entity.type
_entity.pdbx_description
1 polymer ?
#
loop_
_entity_poly.entity_id
_entity_poly.type
_entity_poly.pdbx_seq_one_letter_code
_entity_poly.pdbx_strand_id
1 'polypeptide(L)'
;MGFTKKQISNFLDDKILFRFSIEEEYVINYNRQSEEYTFDELEKIAKSNFEYWDSVSEDYFSQEWANLSRNITRVREYLSTIEELDLQNIRNYFYNNIPSNREEIDKNKYLYIISIKSPIDKDTEFGAIKNFVSFYTQHFTNYLNEAVKNFIRLSKNMHEVGHDLTSTYRYDFYPALYLLKQHLSDLKESKDNFETNIVLPIKSKLQEISDDSDEQYKEITTFIETKHNEIQKQFDEKTIELKEFQSSMDTWKEQKQAQLNDLEETYKNKLSLEAPEKHWHICSKEYREKAKSWTWVLIVAVLVLICSLAGLVMVIHDYSLDTIQEIPFVSKSFILISIISFFVYIIRVLIKIVMSNHHLATEYEQKAALTRFYQALTKAGTDITKEERIIIIHSLFSKTETGLVKTDSSNDVEAILSVLSKNAK
;
A
#
# COMPACT_ATOMS: atom_id res chain seq x y z
N MET A 1 0.07 -3.40 -25.27
CA MET A 1 -0.17 -4.86 -25.43
C MET A 1 -1.54 -4.97 -26.09
N GLY A 2 -1.64 -5.51 -27.30
CA GLY A 2 -2.93 -5.60 -28.01
C GLY A 2 -3.89 -6.58 -27.33
N PHE A 3 -5.20 -6.40 -27.53
CA PHE A 3 -6.20 -7.34 -27.06
C PHE A 3 -6.14 -8.65 -27.85
N THR A 4 -6.36 -9.79 -27.19
CA THR A 4 -6.46 -11.08 -27.90
C THR A 4 -7.77 -11.15 -28.71
N LYS A 5 -7.82 -12.00 -29.73
CA LYS A 5 -9.01 -12.23 -30.56
C LYS A 5 -10.25 -12.49 -29.67
N LYS A 6 -10.09 -13.35 -28.66
CA LYS A 6 -11.18 -13.71 -27.74
C LYS A 6 -11.61 -12.58 -26.80
N GLN A 7 -10.69 -11.72 -26.36
CA GLN A 7 -11.05 -10.54 -25.57
C GLN A 7 -11.91 -9.57 -26.39
N ILE A 8 -11.57 -9.39 -27.67
CA ILE A 8 -12.33 -8.55 -28.61
C ILE A 8 -13.72 -9.17 -28.84
N SER A 9 -13.80 -10.47 -29.14
CA SER A 9 -15.08 -11.16 -29.37
C SER A 9 -16.01 -11.05 -28.16
N ASN A 10 -15.54 -11.36 -26.95
CA ASN A 10 -16.36 -11.26 -25.74
C ASN A 10 -16.90 -9.85 -25.49
N PHE A 11 -16.10 -8.81 -25.78
CA PHE A 11 -16.56 -7.42 -25.66
C PHE A 11 -17.62 -7.08 -26.71
N LEU A 12 -17.40 -7.49 -27.97
CA LEU A 12 -18.33 -7.22 -29.06
C LEU A 12 -19.65 -7.97 -28.87
N ASP A 13 -19.63 -9.24 -28.51
CA ASP A 13 -20.84 -10.07 -28.40
C ASP A 13 -21.84 -9.53 -27.35
N ASP A 14 -21.33 -8.86 -26.32
CA ASP A 14 -22.17 -8.20 -25.32
C ASP A 14 -22.83 -6.90 -25.86
N LYS A 15 -22.19 -6.21 -26.82
CA LYS A 15 -22.54 -4.85 -27.24
C LYS A 15 -23.04 -4.72 -28.68
N ILE A 16 -22.69 -5.63 -29.57
CA ILE A 16 -22.87 -5.50 -31.01
C ILE A 16 -23.26 -6.87 -31.59
N LEU A 17 -24.37 -6.89 -32.33
CA LEU A 17 -24.84 -8.04 -33.10
C LEU A 17 -25.06 -7.64 -34.56
N PHE A 18 -25.09 -8.62 -35.45
CA PHE A 18 -25.24 -8.42 -36.89
C PHE A 18 -26.40 -9.21 -37.45
N ARG A 19 -27.03 -8.68 -38.50
CA ARG A 19 -28.08 -9.35 -39.28
C ARG A 19 -27.91 -9.03 -40.75
N PHE A 20 -28.19 -9.99 -41.62
CA PHE A 20 -28.21 -9.76 -43.06
C PHE A 20 -29.61 -9.34 -43.54
N SER A 21 -29.65 -8.32 -44.39
CA SER A 21 -30.83 -7.90 -45.14
C SER A 21 -30.59 -8.18 -46.61
N ILE A 22 -31.22 -9.26 -47.12
CA ILE A 22 -31.02 -9.74 -48.48
C ILE A 22 -32.35 -9.69 -49.25
N GLU A 23 -32.33 -9.11 -50.45
CA GLU A 23 -33.52 -8.92 -51.30
C GLU A 23 -34.11 -10.25 -51.80
N GLU A 24 -35.40 -10.26 -52.19
CA GLU A 24 -36.14 -11.48 -52.58
C GLU A 24 -35.55 -12.18 -53.80
N GLU A 25 -34.87 -11.44 -54.67
CA GLU A 25 -34.25 -11.98 -55.87
C GLU A 25 -32.99 -12.81 -55.59
N TYR A 26 -32.48 -12.81 -54.35
CA TYR A 26 -31.26 -13.51 -53.95
C TYR A 26 -31.47 -14.66 -52.96
N VAL A 27 -32.71 -14.90 -52.52
CA VAL A 27 -33.02 -15.96 -51.54
C VAL A 27 -34.22 -16.77 -52.00
N ILE A 28 -34.27 -18.07 -51.72
CA ILE A 28 -35.42 -18.95 -51.94
C ILE A 28 -36.20 -19.09 -50.63
N ASN A 29 -35.55 -19.51 -49.54
CA ASN A 29 -36.18 -19.74 -48.25
C ASN A 29 -35.26 -19.31 -47.09
N TYR A 30 -35.11 -17.98 -46.95
CA TYR A 30 -34.29 -17.34 -45.93
C TYR A 30 -35.17 -16.55 -44.94
N ASN A 31 -35.02 -16.81 -43.64
CA ASN A 31 -35.73 -16.05 -42.61
C ASN A 31 -34.99 -14.73 -42.30
N ARG A 32 -35.50 -13.63 -42.85
CA ARG A 32 -34.92 -12.29 -42.72
C ARG A 32 -34.97 -11.69 -41.30
N GLN A 33 -35.76 -12.23 -40.39
CA GLN A 33 -36.03 -11.60 -39.09
C GLN A 33 -35.50 -12.38 -37.89
N SER A 34 -35.03 -13.61 -38.04
CA SER A 34 -34.71 -14.48 -36.89
C SER A 34 -33.24 -14.67 -36.58
N GLU A 35 -32.32 -14.42 -37.52
CA GLU A 35 -30.91 -14.75 -37.32
C GLU A 35 -30.09 -13.50 -36.97
N GLU A 36 -29.49 -13.53 -35.78
CA GLU A 36 -28.51 -12.56 -35.29
C GLU A 36 -27.18 -13.28 -35.14
N TYR A 37 -26.11 -12.61 -35.54
CA TYR A 37 -24.76 -13.16 -35.57
C TYR A 37 -23.82 -12.30 -34.74
N THR A 38 -22.86 -12.96 -34.10
CA THR A 38 -21.68 -12.33 -33.48
C THR A 38 -20.73 -11.79 -34.55
N PHE A 39 -19.73 -10.99 -34.14
CA PHE A 39 -18.73 -10.48 -35.08
C PHE A 39 -17.89 -11.61 -35.71
N ASP A 40 -17.56 -12.65 -34.93
CA ASP A 40 -16.83 -13.81 -35.42
C ASP A 40 -17.68 -14.65 -36.38
N GLU A 41 -18.97 -14.83 -36.11
CA GLU A 41 -19.88 -15.50 -37.04
C GLU A 41 -20.06 -14.70 -38.34
N LEU A 42 -20.18 -13.38 -38.26
CA LEU A 42 -20.23 -12.50 -39.43
C LEU A 42 -19.00 -12.71 -40.32
N GLU A 43 -17.80 -12.73 -39.74
CA GLU A 43 -16.55 -12.96 -40.47
C GLU A 43 -16.55 -14.34 -41.14
N LYS A 44 -16.95 -15.39 -40.40
CA LYS A 44 -17.02 -16.77 -40.93
C LYS A 44 -18.00 -16.85 -42.11
N ILE A 45 -19.18 -16.22 -42.00
CA ILE A 45 -20.18 -16.18 -43.07
C ILE A 45 -19.64 -15.44 -44.29
N ALA A 46 -19.08 -14.24 -44.10
CA ALA A 46 -18.55 -13.44 -45.21
C ALA A 46 -17.42 -14.16 -45.94
N LYS A 47 -16.51 -14.80 -45.19
CA LYS A 47 -15.41 -15.59 -45.75
C LYS A 47 -15.91 -16.81 -46.51
N SER A 48 -16.79 -17.62 -45.92
CA SER A 48 -17.29 -18.84 -46.57
C SER A 48 -18.08 -18.55 -47.84
N ASN A 49 -18.91 -17.51 -47.84
CA ASN A 49 -19.63 -17.10 -49.04
C ASN A 49 -18.69 -16.52 -50.11
N PHE A 50 -17.69 -15.73 -49.71
CA PHE A 50 -16.66 -15.24 -50.64
C PHE A 50 -15.93 -16.42 -51.30
N GLU A 51 -15.39 -17.36 -50.52
CA GLU A 51 -14.66 -18.51 -51.04
C GLU A 51 -15.50 -19.35 -52.02
N TYR A 52 -16.78 -19.56 -51.72
CA TYR A 52 -17.66 -20.27 -52.63
C TYR A 52 -17.88 -19.49 -53.93
N TRP A 53 -18.33 -18.24 -53.85
CA TRP A 53 -18.66 -17.46 -55.04
C TRP A 53 -17.43 -17.21 -55.91
N ASP A 54 -16.28 -16.92 -55.30
CA ASP A 54 -14.99 -16.77 -56.00
C ASP A 54 -14.56 -18.05 -56.72
N SER A 55 -14.83 -19.22 -56.14
CA SER A 55 -14.49 -20.51 -56.77
C SER A 55 -15.33 -20.85 -58.00
N VAL A 56 -16.55 -20.32 -58.11
CA VAL A 56 -17.47 -20.62 -59.22
C VAL A 56 -17.46 -19.54 -60.29
N SER A 57 -17.18 -18.28 -59.93
CA SER A 57 -17.19 -17.14 -60.84
C SER A 57 -16.58 -15.88 -60.19
N GLU A 58 -15.67 -15.19 -60.88
CA GLU A 58 -15.14 -13.87 -60.45
C GLU A 58 -16.13 -12.71 -60.73
N ASP A 59 -17.43 -12.98 -60.60
CA ASP A 59 -18.50 -12.07 -60.96
C ASP A 59 -18.96 -11.15 -59.81
N TYR A 60 -20.12 -10.53 -60.02
CA TYR A 60 -20.76 -9.62 -59.09
C TYR A 60 -20.92 -10.19 -57.68
N PHE A 61 -21.27 -11.48 -57.51
CA PHE A 61 -21.48 -12.06 -56.19
C PHE A 61 -20.17 -12.23 -55.43
N SER A 62 -19.11 -12.69 -56.11
CA SER A 62 -17.77 -12.75 -55.50
C SER A 62 -17.33 -11.36 -55.03
N GLN A 63 -17.54 -10.32 -55.85
CA GLN A 63 -17.16 -8.95 -55.49
C GLN A 63 -17.90 -8.39 -54.27
N GLU A 64 -19.21 -8.63 -54.15
CA GLU A 64 -20.01 -8.21 -52.98
C GLU A 64 -19.45 -8.84 -51.69
N TRP A 65 -19.20 -10.15 -51.69
CA TRP A 65 -18.65 -10.85 -50.53
C TRP A 65 -17.19 -10.51 -50.26
N ALA A 66 -16.37 -10.31 -51.29
CA ALA A 66 -14.97 -9.86 -51.18
C ALA A 66 -14.88 -8.49 -50.50
N ASN A 67 -15.77 -7.56 -50.88
CA ASN A 67 -15.82 -6.23 -50.29
C ASN A 67 -16.21 -6.28 -48.81
N LEU A 68 -17.24 -7.06 -48.46
CA LEU A 68 -17.62 -7.25 -47.06
C LEU A 68 -16.49 -7.90 -46.25
N SER A 69 -15.90 -8.97 -46.77
CA SER A 69 -14.79 -9.69 -46.12
C SER A 69 -13.60 -8.76 -45.84
N ARG A 70 -13.16 -7.99 -46.85
CA ARG A 70 -12.08 -6.99 -46.70
C ARG A 70 -12.40 -5.94 -45.63
N ASN A 71 -13.64 -5.47 -45.58
CA ASN A 71 -14.06 -4.48 -44.59
C ASN A 71 -14.06 -5.05 -43.17
N ILE A 72 -14.54 -6.29 -42.99
CA ILE A 72 -14.49 -7.00 -41.70
C ILE A 72 -13.03 -7.21 -41.26
N THR A 73 -12.14 -7.62 -42.16
CA THR A 73 -10.72 -7.80 -41.85
C THR A 73 -10.09 -6.49 -41.35
N ARG A 74 -10.36 -5.35 -42.00
CA ARG A 74 -9.88 -4.03 -41.56
C ARG A 74 -10.36 -3.69 -40.15
N VAL A 75 -11.63 -4.00 -39.85
CA VAL A 75 -12.18 -3.79 -38.50
C VAL A 75 -11.48 -4.68 -37.47
N ARG A 76 -11.23 -5.96 -37.79
CA ARG A 76 -10.51 -6.86 -36.88
C ARG A 76 -9.07 -6.40 -36.63
N GLU A 77 -8.37 -5.99 -37.68
CA GLU A 77 -7.02 -5.42 -37.58
C GLU A 77 -7.01 -4.19 -36.67
N TYR A 78 -7.94 -3.25 -36.88
CA TYR A 78 -8.10 -2.09 -36.01
C TYR A 78 -8.31 -2.47 -34.55
N LEU A 79 -9.27 -3.37 -34.26
CA LEU A 79 -9.58 -3.83 -32.90
C LEU A 79 -8.39 -4.52 -32.21
N SER A 80 -7.50 -5.13 -32.99
CA SER A 80 -6.29 -5.78 -32.48
C SER A 80 -5.19 -4.77 -32.11
N THR A 81 -5.26 -3.54 -32.63
CA THR A 81 -4.25 -2.50 -32.45
C THR A 81 -4.59 -1.44 -31.39
N ILE A 82 -5.87 -1.32 -31.02
CA ILE A 82 -6.33 -0.32 -30.04
C ILE A 82 -5.90 -0.65 -28.61
N GLU A 83 -5.63 0.39 -27.81
CA GLU A 83 -5.21 0.26 -26.41
C GLU A 83 -6.39 0.09 -25.43
N GLU A 84 -7.58 0.58 -25.79
CA GLU A 84 -8.80 0.50 -24.98
C GLU A 84 -10.02 0.15 -25.84
N LEU A 85 -10.84 -0.79 -25.35
CA LEU A 85 -12.10 -1.20 -25.98
C LEU A 85 -13.22 -0.19 -25.63
N ASP A 86 -13.19 0.97 -26.28
CA ASP A 86 -14.22 1.99 -26.16
C ASP A 86 -15.34 1.80 -27.20
N LEU A 87 -16.58 1.63 -26.73
CA LEU A 87 -17.73 1.34 -27.58
C LEU A 87 -18.03 2.48 -28.58
N GLN A 88 -17.78 3.73 -28.22
CA GLN A 88 -18.08 4.87 -29.09
C GLN A 88 -17.10 4.91 -30.28
N ASN A 89 -15.81 4.74 -30.02
CA ASN A 89 -14.77 4.66 -31.04
C ASN A 89 -14.97 3.46 -31.96
N ILE A 90 -15.28 2.30 -31.38
CA ILE A 90 -15.59 1.09 -32.13
C ILE A 90 -16.78 1.32 -33.05
N ARG A 91 -17.90 1.87 -32.54
CA ARG A 91 -19.08 2.18 -33.36
C ARG A 91 -18.77 3.16 -34.51
N ASN A 92 -17.96 4.18 -34.26
CA ASN A 92 -17.54 5.13 -35.29
C ASN A 92 -16.70 4.42 -36.37
N TYR A 93 -15.81 3.52 -35.98
CA TYR A 93 -15.00 2.75 -36.91
C TYR A 93 -15.84 1.77 -37.74
N PHE A 94 -16.80 1.07 -37.12
CA PHE A 94 -17.76 0.22 -37.80
C PHE A 94 -18.58 1.00 -38.83
N TYR A 95 -19.12 2.16 -38.46
CA TYR A 95 -19.91 3.01 -39.37
C TYR A 95 -19.13 3.42 -40.63
N ASN A 96 -17.82 3.66 -40.51
CA ASN A 96 -16.99 4.09 -41.64
C ASN A 96 -16.53 2.93 -42.53
N ASN A 97 -16.51 1.69 -42.02
CA ASN A 97 -15.92 0.55 -42.72
C ASN A 97 -16.94 -0.51 -43.14
N ILE A 98 -18.04 -0.69 -42.40
CA ILE A 98 -19.08 -1.69 -42.70
C ILE A 98 -20.38 -0.94 -43.04
N PRO A 99 -20.72 -0.77 -44.33
CA PRO A 99 -21.95 -0.12 -44.75
C PRO A 99 -23.15 -0.88 -44.21
N SER A 100 -23.90 -0.26 -43.30
CA SER A 100 -24.96 -0.92 -42.57
C SER A 100 -25.95 0.08 -41.98
N ASN A 101 -27.20 -0.34 -41.85
CA ASN A 101 -28.15 0.33 -40.98
C ASN A 101 -27.91 -0.16 -39.54
N ARG A 102 -28.29 0.65 -38.55
CA ARG A 102 -28.12 0.27 -37.14
C ARG A 102 -29.35 0.59 -36.32
N GLU A 103 -29.64 -0.29 -35.38
CA GLU A 103 -30.73 -0.17 -34.41
C GLU A 103 -30.16 -0.37 -33.00
N GLU A 104 -30.57 0.45 -32.03
CA GLU A 104 -30.25 0.21 -30.63
C GLU A 104 -31.34 -0.71 -30.05
N ILE A 105 -30.93 -1.93 -29.67
CA ILE A 105 -31.86 -2.99 -29.23
C ILE A 105 -31.96 -3.08 -27.70
N ASP A 106 -30.92 -2.62 -26.99
CA ASP A 106 -30.89 -2.46 -25.54
C ASP A 106 -29.87 -1.34 -25.21
N LYS A 107 -29.83 -0.87 -23.96
CA LYS A 107 -28.94 0.20 -23.52
C LYS A 107 -27.48 -0.13 -23.86
N ASN A 108 -26.90 0.66 -24.76
CA ASN A 108 -25.54 0.45 -25.28
C ASN A 108 -25.32 -0.89 -26.02
N LYS A 109 -26.40 -1.50 -26.56
CA LYS A 109 -26.33 -2.70 -27.40
C LYS A 109 -26.97 -2.43 -28.76
N TYR A 110 -26.23 -2.73 -29.83
CA TYR A 110 -26.57 -2.32 -31.19
C TYR A 110 -26.68 -3.53 -32.13
N LEU A 111 -27.70 -3.53 -32.97
CA LEU A 111 -27.87 -4.45 -34.08
C LEU A 111 -27.49 -3.75 -35.38
N TYR A 112 -26.53 -4.30 -36.11
CA TYR A 112 -26.08 -3.83 -37.42
C TYR A 112 -26.70 -4.67 -38.53
N ILE A 113 -27.45 -4.01 -39.40
CA ILE A 113 -28.15 -4.64 -40.52
C ILE A 113 -27.34 -4.40 -41.78
N ILE A 114 -26.74 -5.47 -42.30
CA ILE A 114 -25.85 -5.45 -43.46
C ILE A 114 -26.65 -5.86 -44.70
N SER A 115 -26.70 -4.97 -45.69
CA SER A 115 -27.35 -5.26 -46.97
C SER A 115 -26.37 -5.95 -47.91
N ILE A 116 -26.72 -7.12 -48.43
CA ILE A 116 -25.90 -7.86 -49.41
C ILE A 116 -26.75 -8.23 -50.62
N LYS A 117 -26.20 -7.96 -51.81
CA LYS A 117 -26.85 -8.22 -53.10
C LYS A 117 -26.37 -9.54 -53.71
N SER A 118 -26.45 -10.61 -52.92
CA SER A 118 -25.95 -11.93 -53.28
C SER A 118 -26.67 -13.01 -52.48
N PRO A 119 -26.85 -14.23 -53.01
CA PRO A 119 -27.34 -15.35 -52.22
C PRO A 119 -26.35 -15.75 -51.12
N ILE A 120 -26.89 -16.24 -50.01
CA ILE A 120 -26.16 -16.55 -48.77
C ILE A 120 -26.29 -18.03 -48.39
N ASP A 121 -25.23 -18.61 -47.84
CA ASP A 121 -25.19 -19.97 -47.32
C ASP A 121 -26.09 -20.26 -46.11
N LYS A 122 -26.77 -19.23 -45.58
CA LYS A 122 -27.80 -19.31 -44.54
C LYS A 122 -29.21 -19.51 -45.08
N ASP A 123 -29.39 -19.38 -46.39
CA ASP A 123 -30.64 -19.80 -47.02
C ASP A 123 -30.76 -21.32 -46.92
N THR A 124 -31.89 -21.81 -46.41
CA THR A 124 -32.12 -23.25 -46.23
C THR A 124 -32.09 -24.02 -47.55
N GLU A 125 -32.39 -23.35 -48.66
CA GLU A 125 -32.36 -23.89 -50.02
C GLU A 125 -31.10 -23.46 -50.80
N PHE A 126 -30.06 -22.95 -50.12
CA PHE A 126 -28.81 -22.58 -50.78
C PHE A 126 -28.17 -23.75 -51.54
N GLY A 127 -28.33 -24.98 -51.04
CA GLY A 127 -27.90 -26.18 -51.75
C GLY A 127 -28.51 -26.31 -53.15
N ALA A 128 -29.79 -25.97 -53.33
CA ALA A 128 -30.43 -25.96 -54.65
C ALA A 128 -29.78 -24.92 -55.58
N ILE A 129 -29.46 -23.73 -55.05
CA ILE A 129 -28.73 -22.69 -55.78
C ILE A 129 -27.36 -23.21 -56.22
N LYS A 130 -26.58 -23.84 -55.32
CA LYS A 130 -25.25 -24.38 -55.66
C LYS A 130 -25.31 -25.41 -56.78
N ASN A 131 -26.32 -26.27 -56.76
CA ASN A 131 -26.51 -27.27 -57.79
C ASN A 131 -26.83 -26.66 -59.16
N PHE A 132 -27.72 -25.67 -59.16
CA PHE A 132 -28.01 -24.93 -60.38
C PHE A 132 -26.77 -24.22 -60.91
N VAL A 133 -25.99 -23.54 -60.04
CA VAL A 133 -24.73 -22.89 -60.43
C VAL A 133 -23.76 -23.89 -61.05
N SER A 134 -23.60 -25.07 -60.45
CA SER A 134 -22.74 -26.12 -60.99
C SER A 134 -23.22 -26.60 -62.37
N PHE A 135 -24.54 -26.79 -62.54
CA PHE A 135 -25.12 -27.13 -63.84
C PHE A 135 -24.92 -26.01 -64.88
N TYR A 136 -25.16 -24.76 -64.49
CA TYR A 136 -25.07 -23.61 -65.39
C TYR A 136 -23.65 -23.41 -65.89
N THR A 137 -22.67 -23.40 -64.97
CA THR A 137 -21.26 -23.16 -65.28
C THR A 137 -20.64 -24.22 -66.19
N GLN A 138 -21.20 -25.43 -66.24
CA GLN A 138 -20.81 -26.46 -67.23
C GLN A 138 -21.21 -26.11 -68.68
N HIS A 139 -22.25 -25.29 -68.86
CA HIS A 139 -22.82 -24.97 -70.17
C HIS A 139 -22.53 -23.53 -70.60
N PHE A 140 -22.47 -22.60 -69.64
CA PHE A 140 -22.31 -21.18 -69.88
C PHE A 140 -21.83 -20.46 -68.61
N THR A 141 -20.90 -19.51 -68.75
CA THR A 141 -20.31 -18.81 -67.60
C THR A 141 -20.68 -17.34 -67.51
N ASN A 142 -21.13 -16.71 -68.60
CA ASN A 142 -21.53 -15.30 -68.59
C ASN A 142 -22.92 -15.14 -67.97
N TYR A 143 -23.21 -13.99 -67.38
CA TYR A 143 -24.52 -13.66 -66.81
C TYR A 143 -24.98 -14.65 -65.72
N LEU A 144 -24.03 -15.20 -64.95
CA LEU A 144 -24.35 -16.13 -63.86
C LEU A 144 -25.26 -15.45 -62.82
N ASN A 145 -25.04 -14.17 -62.53
CA ASN A 145 -25.86 -13.42 -61.58
C ASN A 145 -27.32 -13.31 -62.05
N GLU A 146 -27.59 -13.01 -63.32
CA GLU A 146 -28.96 -13.01 -63.87
C GLU A 146 -29.55 -14.43 -63.88
N ALA A 147 -28.75 -15.43 -64.23
CA ALA A 147 -29.20 -16.82 -64.27
C ALA A 147 -29.61 -17.33 -62.88
N VAL A 148 -28.83 -17.00 -61.85
CA VAL A 148 -29.13 -17.35 -60.45
C VAL A 148 -30.40 -16.62 -59.98
N LYS A 149 -30.55 -15.33 -60.29
CA LYS A 149 -31.79 -14.58 -59.98
C LYS A 149 -33.01 -15.21 -60.63
N ASN A 150 -32.91 -15.58 -61.91
CA ASN A 150 -34.00 -16.25 -62.62
C ASN A 150 -34.30 -17.64 -62.06
N PHE A 151 -33.28 -18.41 -61.70
CA PHE A 151 -33.46 -19.69 -61.01
C PHE A 151 -34.21 -19.51 -59.69
N ILE A 152 -33.83 -18.52 -58.88
CA ILE A 152 -34.51 -18.20 -57.62
C ILE A 152 -35.96 -17.73 -57.85
N ARG A 153 -36.21 -16.92 -58.88
CA ARG A 153 -37.57 -16.50 -59.27
C ARG A 153 -38.42 -17.71 -59.65
N LEU A 154 -37.91 -18.57 -60.53
CA LEU A 154 -38.63 -19.72 -61.07
C LEU A 154 -38.84 -20.82 -60.03
N SER A 155 -37.91 -21.03 -59.10
CA SER A 155 -38.07 -22.01 -58.02
C SER A 155 -39.25 -21.64 -57.09
N LYS A 156 -39.51 -20.34 -56.91
CA LYS A 156 -40.70 -19.82 -56.22
C LYS A 156 -41.95 -19.83 -57.10
N ASN A 157 -41.79 -19.74 -58.42
CA ASN A 157 -42.89 -19.57 -59.40
C ASN A 157 -42.83 -20.63 -60.50
N MET A 158 -42.93 -21.92 -60.13
CA MET A 158 -42.75 -23.05 -61.06
C MET A 158 -43.68 -23.01 -62.30
N HIS A 159 -44.83 -22.33 -62.20
CA HIS A 159 -45.75 -22.14 -63.32
C HIS A 159 -45.19 -21.26 -64.46
N GLU A 160 -44.19 -20.44 -64.20
CA GLU A 160 -43.53 -19.57 -65.19
C GLU A 160 -42.46 -20.31 -66.02
N VAL A 161 -42.02 -21.50 -65.58
CA VAL A 161 -40.94 -22.27 -66.24
C VAL A 161 -41.20 -22.50 -67.72
N GLY A 162 -42.45 -22.74 -68.12
CA GLY A 162 -42.82 -22.94 -69.53
C GLY A 162 -42.53 -21.74 -70.43
N HIS A 163 -42.65 -20.52 -69.91
CA HIS A 163 -42.34 -19.30 -70.66
C HIS A 163 -40.83 -19.19 -70.92
N ASP A 164 -40.02 -19.36 -69.88
CA ASP A 164 -38.57 -19.17 -69.93
C ASP A 164 -37.84 -20.26 -70.74
N LEU A 165 -38.44 -21.46 -70.87
CA LEU A 165 -37.94 -22.51 -71.79
C LEU A 165 -37.91 -22.09 -73.27
N THR A 166 -38.67 -21.06 -73.64
CA THR A 166 -38.69 -20.53 -75.02
C THR A 166 -37.83 -19.28 -75.20
N SER A 167 -37.19 -18.79 -74.12
CA SER A 167 -36.35 -17.60 -74.19
C SER A 167 -35.10 -17.84 -75.03
N THR A 168 -34.72 -16.85 -75.83
CA THR A 168 -33.44 -16.84 -76.55
C THR A 168 -32.26 -16.47 -75.65
N TYR A 169 -32.52 -15.96 -74.44
CA TYR A 169 -31.49 -15.60 -73.48
C TYR A 169 -31.12 -16.81 -72.64
N ARG A 170 -29.83 -17.17 -72.66
CA ARG A 170 -29.30 -18.35 -71.95
C ARG A 170 -29.50 -18.29 -70.43
N TYR A 171 -29.46 -17.09 -69.85
CA TYR A 171 -29.72 -16.87 -68.43
C TYR A 171 -31.21 -17.01 -68.04
N ASP A 172 -32.15 -17.06 -68.97
CA ASP A 172 -33.56 -17.43 -68.71
C ASP A 172 -33.79 -18.92 -69.02
N PHE A 173 -33.26 -19.37 -70.15
CA PHE A 173 -33.46 -20.73 -70.67
C PHE A 173 -32.90 -21.83 -69.75
N TYR A 174 -31.65 -21.70 -69.30
CA TYR A 174 -31.00 -22.76 -68.51
C TYR A 174 -31.60 -22.96 -67.11
N PRO A 175 -31.97 -21.90 -66.35
CA PRO A 175 -32.75 -22.07 -65.13
C PRO A 175 -34.03 -22.87 -65.32
N ALA A 176 -34.81 -22.55 -66.36
CA ALA A 176 -36.06 -23.23 -66.66
C ALA A 176 -35.83 -24.69 -67.07
N LEU A 177 -34.81 -24.94 -67.90
CA LEU A 177 -34.41 -26.29 -68.30
C LEU A 177 -33.95 -27.14 -67.10
N TYR A 178 -33.19 -26.56 -66.19
CA TYR A 178 -32.70 -27.24 -65.00
C TYR A 178 -33.85 -27.66 -64.08
N LEU A 179 -34.78 -26.75 -63.79
CA LEU A 179 -35.96 -27.04 -62.97
C LEU A 179 -36.86 -28.10 -63.61
N LEU A 180 -37.06 -28.04 -64.93
CA LEU A 180 -37.79 -29.08 -65.66
C LEU A 180 -37.08 -30.43 -65.57
N LYS A 181 -35.75 -30.45 -65.77
CA LYS A 181 -34.94 -31.68 -65.63
C LYS A 181 -35.11 -32.25 -64.23
N GLN A 182 -35.01 -31.43 -63.18
CA GLN A 182 -35.13 -31.86 -61.80
C GLN A 182 -36.51 -32.49 -61.51
N HIS A 183 -37.59 -31.82 -61.95
CA HIS A 183 -38.95 -32.33 -61.83
C HIS A 183 -39.19 -33.64 -62.61
N LEU A 184 -38.38 -33.94 -63.62
CA LEU A 184 -38.47 -35.17 -64.41
C LEU A 184 -37.51 -36.29 -63.93
N SER A 185 -36.53 -36.00 -63.06
CA SER A 185 -35.37 -36.87 -62.77
C SER A 185 -35.31 -37.47 -61.36
N ASP A 186 -36.41 -37.43 -60.61
CA ASP A 186 -36.53 -37.57 -59.14
C ASP A 186 -35.86 -38.74 -58.37
N LEU A 187 -34.99 -39.59 -58.95
CA LEU A 187 -34.53 -40.80 -58.23
C LEU A 187 -33.03 -41.18 -58.31
N LYS A 188 -32.14 -40.46 -59.03
CA LYS A 188 -30.70 -40.87 -59.09
C LYS A 188 -29.66 -39.79 -58.83
N GLU A 189 -29.96 -38.53 -59.12
CA GLU A 189 -29.02 -37.38 -58.96
C GLU A 189 -28.92 -36.88 -57.50
N SER A 190 -29.84 -37.31 -56.63
CA SER A 190 -29.95 -36.89 -55.22
C SER A 190 -28.75 -37.29 -54.34
N LYS A 191 -28.09 -38.42 -54.61
CA LYS A 191 -27.03 -38.93 -53.72
C LYS A 191 -25.71 -38.19 -53.86
N ASP A 192 -25.20 -38.04 -55.07
CA ASP A 192 -23.92 -37.37 -55.33
C ASP A 192 -24.03 -35.85 -55.02
N ASN A 193 -25.21 -35.29 -55.28
CA ASN A 193 -25.58 -33.94 -54.89
C ASN A 193 -25.57 -33.78 -53.36
N PHE A 194 -26.20 -34.69 -52.62
CA PHE A 194 -26.18 -34.66 -51.15
C PHE A 194 -24.76 -34.77 -50.59
N GLU A 195 -23.93 -35.66 -51.15
CA GLU A 195 -22.54 -35.79 -50.72
C GLU A 195 -21.72 -34.51 -50.98
N THR A 196 -21.87 -33.91 -52.16
CA THR A 196 -21.10 -32.73 -52.57
C THR A 196 -21.57 -31.44 -51.90
N ASN A 197 -22.88 -31.24 -51.75
CA ASN A 197 -23.45 -29.97 -51.28
C ASN A 197 -23.77 -29.96 -49.79
N ILE A 198 -23.92 -31.12 -49.16
CA ILE A 198 -24.26 -31.22 -47.73
C ILE A 198 -23.11 -31.84 -46.94
N VAL A 199 -22.66 -33.05 -47.30
CA VAL A 199 -21.67 -33.79 -46.49
C VAL A 199 -20.28 -33.12 -46.52
N LEU A 200 -19.75 -32.79 -47.70
CA LEU A 200 -18.44 -32.15 -47.81
C LEU A 200 -18.37 -30.78 -47.11
N PRO A 201 -19.36 -29.86 -47.27
CA PRO A 201 -19.34 -28.58 -46.56
C PRO A 201 -19.48 -28.73 -45.05
N ILE A 202 -20.31 -29.65 -44.56
CA ILE A 202 -20.42 -29.93 -43.12
C ILE A 202 -19.08 -30.44 -42.57
N LYS A 203 -18.41 -31.35 -43.29
CA LYS A 203 -17.10 -31.86 -42.89
C LYS A 203 -16.04 -30.75 -42.86
N SER A 204 -16.04 -29.86 -43.85
CA SER A 204 -15.13 -28.69 -43.89
C SER A 204 -15.38 -27.76 -42.71
N LYS A 205 -16.65 -27.37 -42.48
CA LYS A 205 -17.03 -26.50 -41.37
C LYS A 205 -16.67 -27.11 -40.01
N LEU A 206 -16.82 -28.43 -39.86
CA LEU A 206 -16.44 -29.13 -38.63
C LEU A 206 -14.92 -29.10 -38.41
N GLN A 207 -14.12 -29.28 -39.46
CA GLN A 207 -12.66 -29.19 -39.38
C GLN A 207 -12.22 -27.77 -39.00
N GLU A 208 -12.79 -26.74 -39.63
CA GLU A 208 -12.49 -25.34 -39.30
C GLU A 208 -12.84 -24.98 -37.85
N ILE A 209 -13.98 -25.48 -37.33
CA ILE A 209 -14.35 -25.30 -35.92
C ILE A 209 -13.32 -25.96 -35.00
N SER A 210 -12.85 -27.17 -35.36
CA SER A 210 -11.82 -27.87 -34.59
C SER A 210 -10.50 -27.08 -34.57
N ASP A 211 -10.06 -26.58 -35.73
CA ASP A 211 -8.80 -25.85 -35.86
C ASP A 211 -8.84 -24.50 -35.13
N ASP A 212 -9.95 -23.74 -35.24
CA ASP A 212 -10.17 -22.47 -34.51
C ASP A 212 -10.28 -22.70 -32.99
N SER A 213 -10.87 -23.83 -32.56
CA SER A 213 -10.89 -24.22 -31.15
C SER A 213 -9.49 -24.48 -30.60
N ASP A 214 -8.65 -25.20 -31.36
CA ASP A 214 -7.26 -25.49 -30.97
C ASP A 214 -6.40 -24.22 -30.91
N GLU A 215 -6.59 -23.29 -31.86
CA GLU A 215 -5.93 -21.98 -31.84
C GLU A 215 -6.33 -21.16 -30.61
N GLN A 216 -7.65 -21.06 -30.34
CA GLN A 216 -8.15 -20.37 -29.15
C GLN A 216 -7.62 -20.98 -27.85
N TYR A 217 -7.54 -22.32 -27.77
CA TYR A 217 -6.99 -22.99 -26.60
C TYR A 217 -5.51 -22.63 -26.37
N LYS A 218 -4.71 -22.58 -27.44
CA LYS A 218 -3.31 -22.14 -27.37
C LYS A 218 -3.19 -20.69 -26.90
N GLU A 219 -3.96 -19.77 -27.49
CA GLU A 219 -3.96 -18.35 -27.09
C GLU A 219 -4.29 -18.17 -25.60
N ILE A 220 -5.34 -18.84 -25.12
CA ILE A 220 -5.76 -18.78 -23.72
C ILE A 220 -4.65 -19.31 -22.81
N THR A 221 -4.05 -20.45 -23.17
CA THR A 221 -2.98 -21.08 -22.38
C THR A 221 -1.77 -20.16 -22.29
N THR A 222 -1.29 -19.63 -23.42
CA THR A 222 -0.15 -18.70 -23.44
C THR A 222 -0.43 -17.41 -22.67
N PHE A 223 -1.66 -16.87 -22.75
CA PHE A 223 -2.06 -15.71 -21.96
C PHE A 223 -2.03 -15.99 -20.46
N ILE A 224 -2.60 -17.13 -20.03
CA ILE A 224 -2.62 -17.55 -18.62
C ILE A 224 -1.19 -17.73 -18.10
N GLU A 225 -0.33 -18.43 -18.84
CA GLU A 225 1.07 -18.64 -18.47
C GLU A 225 1.83 -17.32 -18.34
N THR A 226 1.64 -16.41 -19.30
CA THR A 226 2.27 -15.08 -19.29
C THR A 226 1.85 -14.28 -18.05
N LYS A 227 0.54 -14.25 -17.76
CA LYS A 227 0.02 -13.53 -16.59
C LYS A 227 0.42 -14.18 -15.27
N HIS A 228 0.47 -15.49 -15.22
CA HIS A 228 0.97 -16.22 -14.05
C HIS A 228 2.42 -15.87 -13.75
N ASN A 229 3.29 -15.87 -14.77
CA ASN A 229 4.70 -15.50 -14.63
C ASN A 229 4.88 -14.04 -14.19
N GLU A 230 4.07 -13.12 -14.73
CA GLU A 230 4.08 -11.70 -14.34
C GLU A 230 3.68 -11.51 -12.87
N ILE A 231 2.60 -12.17 -12.44
CA ILE A 231 2.14 -12.15 -11.04
C ILE A 231 3.18 -12.77 -10.12
N GLN A 232 3.76 -13.91 -10.51
CA GLN A 232 4.79 -14.60 -9.72
C GLN A 232 6.00 -13.69 -9.50
N LYS A 233 6.48 -13.01 -10.55
CA LYS A 233 7.59 -12.07 -10.44
C LYS A 233 7.28 -10.92 -9.48
N GLN A 234 6.08 -10.31 -9.58
CA GLN A 234 5.68 -9.25 -8.66
C GLN A 234 5.56 -9.75 -7.22
N PHE A 235 5.07 -10.97 -7.02
CA PHE A 235 4.96 -11.59 -5.70
C PHE A 235 6.33 -11.85 -5.08
N ASP A 236 7.29 -12.35 -5.88
CA ASP A 236 8.66 -12.59 -5.45
C ASP A 236 9.37 -11.28 -5.07
N GLU A 237 9.23 -10.23 -5.88
CA GLU A 237 9.73 -8.88 -5.58
C GLU A 237 9.13 -8.33 -4.28
N LYS A 238 7.80 -8.42 -4.09
CA LYS A 238 7.15 -8.00 -2.85
C LYS A 238 7.53 -8.83 -1.64
N THR A 239 7.84 -10.10 -1.83
CA THR A 239 8.32 -10.97 -0.75
C THR A 239 9.72 -10.54 -0.29
N ILE A 240 10.60 -10.12 -1.21
CA ILE A 240 11.91 -9.56 -0.87
C ILE A 240 11.75 -8.24 -0.12
N GLU A 241 10.95 -7.31 -0.64
CA GLU A 241 10.67 -6.03 0.03
C GLU A 241 10.13 -6.22 1.46
N LEU A 242 9.21 -7.18 1.67
CA LEU A 242 8.66 -7.48 2.99
C LEU A 242 9.69 -8.06 3.95
N LYS A 243 10.60 -8.91 3.47
CA LYS A 243 11.70 -9.45 4.29
C LYS A 243 12.68 -8.36 4.70
N GLU A 244 13.01 -7.44 3.79
CA GLU A 244 13.85 -6.29 4.08
C GLU A 244 13.18 -5.35 5.09
N PHE A 245 11.88 -5.07 4.90
CA PHE A 245 11.10 -4.29 5.84
C PHE A 245 11.05 -4.93 7.23
N GLN A 246 10.79 -6.23 7.32
CA GLN A 246 10.78 -6.96 8.59
C GLN A 246 12.14 -6.88 9.29
N SER A 247 13.23 -7.10 8.57
CA SER A 247 14.59 -6.99 9.11
C SER A 247 14.90 -5.57 9.60
N SER A 248 14.44 -4.55 8.87
CA SER A 248 14.59 -3.14 9.28
C SER A 248 13.78 -2.81 10.53
N MET A 249 12.58 -3.38 10.67
CA MET A 249 11.71 -3.21 11.83
C MET A 249 12.27 -3.90 13.06
N ASP A 250 12.82 -5.09 12.91
CA ASP A 250 13.47 -5.82 14.00
C ASP A 250 14.71 -5.05 14.49
N THR A 251 15.53 -4.58 13.54
CA THR A 251 16.70 -3.73 13.86
C THR A 251 16.28 -2.44 14.58
N TRP A 252 15.24 -1.77 14.08
CA TRP A 252 14.71 -0.55 14.70
C TRP A 252 14.18 -0.82 16.12
N LYS A 253 13.47 -1.94 16.31
CA LYS A 253 12.95 -2.36 17.61
C LYS A 253 14.08 -2.62 18.59
N GLU A 254 15.12 -3.34 18.19
CA GLU A 254 16.31 -3.59 19.02
C GLU A 254 17.02 -2.29 19.39
N GLN A 255 17.24 -1.40 18.42
CA GLN A 255 17.84 -0.09 18.66
C GLN A 255 17.01 0.76 19.63
N LYS A 256 15.68 0.78 19.47
CA LYS A 256 14.79 1.54 20.38
C LYS A 256 14.72 0.95 21.76
N GLN A 257 14.72 -0.38 21.89
CA GLN A 257 14.78 -1.04 23.19
C GLN A 257 16.10 -0.70 23.91
N ALA A 258 17.23 -0.73 23.21
CA ALA A 258 18.52 -0.35 23.77
C ALA A 258 18.55 1.12 24.22
N GLN A 259 18.05 2.03 23.38
CA GLN A 259 17.94 3.47 23.72
C GLN A 259 17.03 3.73 24.91
N LEU A 260 15.90 3.03 25.02
CA LEU A 260 14.98 3.17 26.16
C LEU A 260 15.60 2.65 27.44
N ASN A 261 16.28 1.50 27.40
CA ASN A 261 16.95 0.93 28.56
C ASN A 261 18.08 1.86 29.06
N ASP A 262 18.90 2.39 28.15
CA ASP A 262 19.97 3.35 28.47
C ASP A 262 19.40 4.66 29.07
N LEU A 263 18.29 5.15 28.50
CA LEU A 263 17.61 6.32 29.03
C LEU A 263 17.01 6.08 30.42
N GLU A 264 16.40 4.91 30.64
CA GLU A 264 15.85 4.51 31.93
C GLU A 264 16.96 4.41 32.99
N GLU A 265 18.08 3.77 32.66
CA GLU A 265 19.24 3.67 33.54
C GLU A 265 19.82 5.05 33.87
N THR A 266 20.00 5.89 32.85
CA THR A 266 20.46 7.29 33.01
C THR A 266 19.51 8.09 33.90
N TYR A 267 18.21 7.96 33.70
CA TYR A 267 17.20 8.69 34.48
C TYR A 267 17.13 8.21 35.93
N LYS A 268 17.21 6.89 36.16
CA LYS A 268 17.26 6.29 37.50
C LYS A 268 18.53 6.71 38.26
N ASN A 269 19.68 6.72 37.58
CA ASN A 269 20.93 7.22 38.15
C ASN A 269 20.84 8.71 38.48
N LYS A 270 20.26 9.54 37.59
CA LYS A 270 20.04 10.96 37.86
C LYS A 270 19.12 11.20 39.07
N LEU A 271 17.97 10.53 39.12
CA LEU A 271 16.98 10.73 40.19
C LEU A 271 17.52 10.30 41.56
N SER A 272 18.27 9.21 41.62
CA SER A 272 18.88 8.72 42.87
C SER A 272 19.96 9.66 43.43
N LEU A 273 20.61 10.46 42.59
CA LEU A 273 21.70 11.37 42.97
C LEU A 273 21.28 12.84 43.10
N GLU A 274 20.19 13.27 42.45
CA GLU A 274 19.70 14.66 42.51
C GLU A 274 18.99 14.97 43.84
N ALA A 275 18.27 14.00 44.41
CA ALA A 275 17.62 14.13 45.71
C ALA A 275 18.62 14.40 46.87
N PRO A 276 19.72 13.64 47.02
CA PRO A 276 20.70 13.90 48.08
C PRO A 276 21.46 15.22 47.90
N GLU A 277 21.85 15.62 46.67
CA GLU A 277 22.51 16.92 46.43
C GLU A 277 21.66 18.08 46.95
N LYS A 278 20.37 18.10 46.58
CA LYS A 278 19.42 19.12 47.02
C LYS A 278 19.26 19.11 48.54
N HIS A 279 19.18 17.93 49.15
CA HIS A 279 19.07 17.81 50.60
C HIS A 279 20.29 18.40 51.33
N TRP A 280 21.51 18.00 50.94
CA TRP A 280 22.74 18.51 51.55
C TRP A 280 22.92 20.01 51.36
N HIS A 281 22.57 20.53 50.19
CA HIS A 281 22.61 21.97 49.92
C HIS A 281 21.61 22.76 50.80
N ILE A 282 20.40 22.24 51.00
CA ILE A 282 19.40 22.83 51.90
C ILE A 282 19.92 22.81 53.35
N CYS A 283 20.41 21.68 53.84
CA CYS A 283 20.97 21.56 55.19
C CYS A 283 22.14 22.52 55.41
N SER A 284 23.09 22.61 54.46
CA SER A 284 24.21 23.56 54.54
C SER A 284 23.72 25.01 54.71
N LYS A 285 22.72 25.40 53.92
CA LYS A 285 22.12 26.74 53.99
C LYS A 285 21.49 27.00 55.36
N GLU A 286 20.72 26.06 55.89
CA GLU A 286 20.08 26.20 57.22
C GLU A 286 21.10 26.37 58.35
N TYR A 287 22.14 25.54 58.37
CA TYR A 287 23.19 25.65 59.40
C TYR A 287 24.05 26.89 59.26
N ARG A 288 24.27 27.39 58.03
CA ARG A 288 24.94 28.66 57.78
C ARG A 288 24.15 29.85 58.29
N GLU A 289 22.83 29.84 58.12
CA GLU A 289 21.95 30.88 58.69
C GLU A 289 21.91 30.80 60.23
N LYS A 290 21.85 29.59 60.82
CA LYS A 290 21.99 29.41 62.27
C LYS A 290 23.34 29.92 62.78
N ALA A 291 24.45 29.62 62.09
CA ALA A 291 25.78 30.09 62.45
C ALA A 291 25.83 31.63 62.47
N LYS A 292 25.30 32.30 61.45
CA LYS A 292 25.20 33.77 61.42
C LYS A 292 24.39 34.33 62.58
N SER A 293 23.24 33.72 62.89
CA SER A 293 22.41 34.12 64.02
C SER A 293 23.17 34.00 65.35
N TRP A 294 23.88 32.90 65.56
CA TRP A 294 24.70 32.71 66.76
C TRP A 294 25.92 33.65 66.82
N THR A 295 26.51 34.00 65.67
CA THR A 295 27.56 35.04 65.59
C THR A 295 27.02 36.40 66.03
N TRP A 296 25.81 36.76 65.62
CA TRP A 296 25.15 37.98 66.10
C TRP A 296 24.93 37.96 67.61
N VAL A 297 24.43 36.84 68.16
CA VAL A 297 24.30 36.65 69.62
C VAL A 297 25.64 36.78 70.33
N LEU A 298 26.72 36.22 69.77
CA LEU A 298 28.07 36.35 70.31
C LEU A 298 28.54 37.81 70.34
N ILE A 299 28.33 38.58 69.26
CA ILE A 299 28.69 40.00 69.20
C ILE A 299 27.93 40.80 70.28
N VAL A 300 26.62 40.57 70.42
CA VAL A 300 25.83 41.22 71.47
C VAL A 300 26.33 40.83 72.87
N ALA A 301 26.64 39.56 73.10
CA ALA A 301 27.17 39.10 74.38
C ALA A 301 28.52 39.77 74.74
N VAL A 302 29.41 39.95 73.76
CA VAL A 302 30.69 40.67 73.94
C VAL A 302 30.46 42.15 74.25
N LEU A 303 29.52 42.80 73.55
CA LEU A 303 29.17 44.20 73.82
C LEU A 303 28.59 44.37 75.23
N VAL A 304 27.69 43.47 75.65
CA VAL A 304 27.13 43.46 77.02
C VAL A 304 28.24 43.28 78.06
N LEU A 305 29.23 42.42 77.80
CA LEU A 305 30.38 42.25 78.69
C LEU A 305 31.20 43.55 78.80
N ILE A 306 31.48 44.23 77.68
CA ILE A 306 32.21 45.50 77.66
C ILE A 306 31.43 46.59 78.41
N CYS A 307 30.13 46.72 78.14
CA CYS A 307 29.26 47.67 78.84
C CYS A 307 29.17 47.36 80.34
N SER A 308 29.08 46.08 80.72
CA SER A 308 29.08 45.65 82.13
C SER A 308 30.40 45.99 82.80
N LEU A 309 31.55 45.81 82.14
CA LEU A 309 32.86 46.20 82.66
C LEU A 309 32.96 47.72 82.83
N ALA A 310 32.55 48.50 81.83
CA ALA A 310 32.58 49.96 81.86
C ALA A 310 31.66 50.55 82.95
N GLY A 311 30.43 50.02 83.06
CA GLY A 311 29.47 50.43 84.10
C GLY A 311 29.97 50.09 85.50
N LEU A 312 30.63 48.95 85.68
CA LEU A 312 31.21 48.55 86.96
C LEU A 312 32.44 49.41 87.33
N VAL A 313 33.28 49.80 86.35
CA VAL A 313 34.36 50.79 86.56
C VAL A 313 33.80 52.14 87.00
N MET A 314 32.70 52.62 86.39
CA MET A 314 32.00 53.82 86.85
C MET A 314 31.49 53.66 88.28
N VAL A 315 30.81 52.55 88.62
CA VAL A 315 30.29 52.28 89.97
C VAL A 315 31.42 52.23 91.00
N ILE A 316 32.57 51.62 90.69
CA ILE A 316 33.74 51.60 91.59
C ILE A 316 34.34 53.01 91.76
N HIS A 317 34.44 53.79 90.67
CA HIS A 317 34.94 55.17 90.73
C HIS A 317 34.02 56.07 91.55
N ASP A 318 32.70 55.94 91.41
CA ASP A 318 31.71 56.75 92.13
C ASP A 318 31.65 56.36 93.62
N TYR A 319 31.69 55.06 93.94
CA TYR A 319 31.77 54.56 95.32
C TYR A 319 33.12 54.78 96.02
N SER A 320 34.18 55.13 95.29
CA SER A 320 35.49 55.49 95.88
C SER A 320 35.48 56.89 96.52
N LEU A 321 34.46 57.71 96.23
CA LEU A 321 34.38 59.09 96.71
C LEU A 321 33.43 59.31 97.89
N ASP A 322 32.64 58.31 98.31
CA ASP A 322 31.81 58.44 99.50
C ASP A 322 31.70 57.15 100.33
N THR A 323 32.43 57.20 101.45
CA THR A 323 32.23 56.53 102.74
C THR A 323 32.21 54.99 102.86
N ILE A 324 33.04 54.57 103.82
CA ILE A 324 33.25 53.26 104.44
C ILE A 324 31.92 52.60 104.88
N GLN A 325 31.67 51.39 104.37
CA GLN A 325 30.90 50.40 105.11
C GLN A 325 31.46 49.00 104.83
N GLU A 326 32.06 48.43 105.88
CA GLU A 326 32.64 47.10 105.91
C GLU A 326 31.54 46.04 105.82
N ILE A 327 31.53 45.27 104.72
CA ILE A 327 30.89 43.95 104.70
C ILE A 327 32.01 42.92 104.84
N PRO A 328 32.13 42.23 105.99
CA PRO A 328 33.26 41.35 106.26
C PRO A 328 32.92 39.93 105.81
N PHE A 329 33.16 39.58 104.54
CA PHE A 329 33.61 38.23 104.15
C PHE A 329 33.88 38.04 102.64
N VAL A 330 33.49 38.97 101.77
CA VAL A 330 33.73 38.85 100.32
C VAL A 330 34.40 40.11 99.82
N SER A 331 35.65 40.00 99.35
CA SER A 331 36.32 41.15 98.74
C SER A 331 35.54 41.57 97.48
N LYS A 332 35.29 42.87 97.32
CA LYS A 332 34.56 43.40 96.16
C LYS A 332 35.22 42.98 94.83
N SER A 333 36.54 42.79 94.84
CA SER A 333 37.33 42.26 93.72
C SER A 333 37.04 40.78 93.41
N PHE A 334 36.70 39.96 94.40
CA PHE A 334 36.37 38.55 94.20
C PHE A 334 35.07 38.36 93.41
N ILE A 335 34.03 39.16 93.71
CA ILE A 335 32.76 39.14 92.97
C ILE A 335 32.99 39.52 91.49
N LEU A 336 33.83 40.51 91.23
CA LEU A 336 34.20 40.95 89.89
C LEU A 336 34.93 39.84 89.11
N ILE A 337 35.93 39.19 89.72
CA ILE A 337 36.66 38.09 89.09
C ILE A 337 35.71 36.93 88.73
N SER A 338 34.72 36.66 89.60
CA SER A 338 33.74 35.58 89.42
C SER A 338 32.79 35.86 88.26
N ILE A 339 32.24 37.09 88.18
CA ILE A 339 31.35 37.51 87.09
C ILE A 339 32.09 37.49 85.73
N ILE A 340 33.31 38.03 85.68
CA ILE A 340 34.12 38.01 84.45
C ILE A 340 34.40 36.56 84.03
N SER A 341 34.79 35.69 84.97
CA SER A 341 35.05 34.28 84.68
C SER A 341 33.82 33.56 84.14
N PHE A 342 32.63 33.87 84.66
CA PHE A 342 31.36 33.34 84.18
C PHE A 342 31.03 33.81 82.74
N PHE A 343 31.19 35.10 82.44
CA PHE A 343 30.97 35.62 81.08
C PHE A 343 32.00 35.08 80.07
N VAL A 344 33.27 34.98 80.45
CA VAL A 344 34.31 34.35 79.61
C VAL A 344 33.95 32.89 79.32
N TYR A 345 33.40 32.17 80.30
CA TYR A 345 32.90 30.82 80.10
C TYR A 345 31.72 30.77 79.10
N ILE A 346 30.74 31.66 79.22
CA ILE A 346 29.61 31.78 78.27
C ILE A 346 30.11 32.08 76.85
N ILE A 347 31.03 33.04 76.70
CA ILE A 347 31.63 33.39 75.40
C ILE A 347 32.33 32.17 74.80
N ARG A 348 33.09 31.42 75.61
CA ARG A 348 33.76 30.19 75.15
C ARG A 348 32.76 29.13 74.65
N VAL A 349 31.61 28.98 75.32
CA VAL A 349 30.55 28.07 74.88
C VAL A 349 29.90 28.56 73.59
N LEU A 350 29.60 29.86 73.48
CA LEU A 350 29.02 30.45 72.27
C LEU A 350 29.96 30.32 71.06
N ILE A 351 31.27 30.54 71.23
CA ILE A 351 32.28 30.32 70.18
C ILE A 351 32.25 28.87 69.72
N LYS A 352 32.18 27.89 70.63
CA LYS A 352 32.07 26.48 70.27
C LYS A 352 30.80 26.17 69.48
N ILE A 353 29.66 26.77 69.84
CA ILE A 353 28.38 26.60 69.12
C ILE A 353 28.46 27.21 67.71
N VAL A 354 29.01 28.42 67.56
CA VAL A 354 29.21 29.07 66.26
C VAL A 354 30.14 28.23 65.39
N MET A 355 31.29 27.81 65.92
CA MET A 355 32.27 27.00 65.21
C MET A 355 31.68 25.64 64.78
N SER A 356 30.87 25.02 65.64
CA SER A 356 30.18 23.77 65.31
C SER A 356 29.16 23.94 64.18
N ASN A 357 28.34 24.99 64.20
CA ASN A 357 27.37 25.23 63.11
C ASN A 357 28.07 25.59 61.79
N HIS A 358 29.19 26.31 61.85
CA HIS A 358 30.00 26.63 60.67
C HIS A 358 30.64 25.37 60.07
N HIS A 359 31.27 24.52 60.89
CA HIS A 359 31.84 23.25 60.46
C HIS A 359 30.79 22.37 59.78
N LEU A 360 29.62 22.24 60.41
CA LEU A 360 28.52 21.43 59.87
C LEU A 360 28.01 21.99 58.54
N ALA A 361 27.92 23.31 58.39
CA ALA A 361 27.53 23.93 57.12
C ALA A 361 28.57 23.68 56.00
N THR A 362 29.87 23.78 56.32
CA THR A 362 30.96 23.51 55.38
C THR A 362 31.03 22.03 55.00
N GLU A 363 30.82 21.11 55.93
CA GLU A 363 30.78 19.67 55.63
C GLU A 363 29.59 19.30 54.74
N TYR A 364 28.40 19.85 54.99
CA TYR A 364 27.26 19.63 54.09
C TYR A 364 27.47 20.26 52.70
N GLU A 365 28.19 21.39 52.61
CA GLU A 365 28.58 21.99 51.33
C GLU A 365 29.57 21.11 50.57
N GLN A 366 30.57 20.54 51.27
CA GLN A 366 31.50 19.57 50.70
C GLN A 366 30.80 18.29 50.23
N LYS A 367 29.83 17.77 51.00
CA LYS A 367 29.00 16.62 50.59
C LYS A 367 28.13 16.94 49.36
N ALA A 368 27.56 18.14 49.27
CA ALA A 368 26.83 18.57 48.07
C ALA A 368 27.75 18.68 46.84
N ALA A 369 28.94 19.28 47.01
CA ALA A 369 29.94 19.40 45.94
C ALA A 369 30.45 18.04 45.46
N LEU A 370 30.70 17.10 46.39
CA LEU A 370 31.10 15.73 46.07
C LEU A 370 29.98 14.97 45.34
N THR A 371 28.72 15.15 45.75
CA THR A 371 27.55 14.57 45.05
C THR A 371 27.46 15.10 43.62
N ARG A 372 27.66 16.41 43.43
CA ARG A 372 27.64 17.05 42.11
C ARG A 372 28.82 16.62 41.23
N PHE A 373 30.00 16.45 41.81
CA PHE A 373 31.17 15.91 41.11
C PHE A 373 30.93 14.48 40.66
N TYR A 374 30.34 13.63 41.51
CA TYR A 374 29.96 12.27 41.16
C TYR A 374 28.92 12.22 40.03
N GLN A 375 27.88 13.07 40.09
CA GLN A 375 26.92 13.23 38.98
C GLN A 375 27.61 13.61 37.66
N ALA A 376 28.62 14.49 37.71
CA ALA A 376 29.37 14.90 36.52
C ALA A 376 30.23 13.76 35.95
N LEU A 377 30.87 12.94 36.80
CA LEU A 377 31.63 11.76 36.38
C LEU A 377 30.74 10.69 35.74
N THR A 378 29.58 10.40 36.35
CA THR A 378 28.61 9.46 35.77
C THR A 378 28.09 9.95 34.43
N LYS A 379 27.82 11.25 34.28
CA LYS A 379 27.38 11.86 33.01
C LYS A 379 28.47 11.84 31.93
N ALA A 380 29.75 11.90 32.32
CA ALA A 380 30.88 11.83 31.40
C ALA A 380 31.21 10.41 30.93
N GLY A 381 30.43 9.40 31.35
CA GLY A 381 30.62 8.01 30.94
C GLY A 381 31.89 7.35 31.52
N THR A 382 32.43 7.90 32.62
CA THR A 382 33.57 7.29 33.31
C THR A 382 33.08 6.07 34.09
N ASP A 383 33.64 4.88 33.82
CA ASP A 383 33.30 3.65 34.53
C ASP A 383 33.88 3.71 35.95
N ILE A 384 33.02 4.00 36.93
CA ILE A 384 33.41 4.10 38.34
C ILE A 384 33.30 2.71 38.94
N THR A 385 34.43 2.15 39.35
CA THR A 385 34.52 0.81 39.93
C THR A 385 33.63 0.68 41.19
N LYS A 386 33.23 -0.54 41.53
CA LYS A 386 32.38 -0.79 42.70
C LYS A 386 33.06 -0.29 43.98
N GLU A 387 34.38 -0.41 44.05
CA GLU A 387 35.22 0.03 45.15
C GLU A 387 35.20 1.57 45.29
N GLU A 388 35.37 2.31 44.20
CA GLU A 388 35.28 3.78 44.19
C GLU A 388 33.88 4.28 44.56
N ARG A 389 32.83 3.61 44.07
CA ARG A 389 31.43 3.93 44.41
C ARG A 389 31.17 3.78 45.92
N ILE A 390 31.71 2.73 46.54
CA ILE A 390 31.59 2.50 47.98
C ILE A 390 32.28 3.61 48.78
N ILE A 391 33.49 4.02 48.36
CA ILE A 391 34.23 5.11 49.01
C ILE A 391 33.43 6.43 48.96
N ILE A 392 32.83 6.73 47.81
CA ILE A 392 32.04 7.96 47.61
C ILE A 392 30.76 7.94 48.45
N ILE A 393 30.00 6.83 48.43
CA ILE A 393 28.80 6.66 49.27
C ILE A 393 29.15 6.79 50.74
N HIS A 394 30.23 6.16 51.20
CA HIS A 394 30.68 6.28 52.58
C HIS A 394 31.01 7.73 52.94
N SER A 395 31.76 8.45 52.11
CA SER A 395 32.09 9.86 52.33
C SER A 395 30.85 10.76 52.40
N LEU A 396 29.81 10.47 51.62
CA LEU A 396 28.55 11.22 51.61
C LEU A 396 27.69 10.94 52.87
N PHE A 397 27.61 9.67 53.31
CA PHE A 397 26.72 9.25 54.40
C PHE A 397 27.41 9.06 55.76
N SER A 398 28.72 9.31 55.86
CA SER A 398 29.44 9.28 57.13
C SER A 398 28.86 10.28 58.14
N LYS A 399 28.89 9.89 59.43
CA LYS A 399 28.48 10.78 60.53
C LYS A 399 29.34 12.04 60.50
N THR A 400 28.67 13.18 60.68
CA THR A 400 29.29 14.50 60.57
C THR A 400 29.78 14.91 61.94
N GLU A 401 31.09 15.11 62.09
CA GLU A 401 31.68 15.45 63.39
C GLU A 401 31.34 16.89 63.74
N THR A 402 30.81 17.10 64.93
CA THR A 402 30.57 18.46 65.42
C THR A 402 31.72 18.85 66.33
N GLY A 403 32.12 20.13 66.33
CA GLY A 403 33.09 20.65 67.30
C GLY A 403 32.66 20.49 68.79
N LEU A 404 31.46 19.98 69.03
CA LEU A 404 30.83 19.71 70.33
C LEU A 404 30.71 18.21 70.67
N VAL A 405 30.60 17.31 69.67
CA VAL A 405 30.46 15.86 69.85
C VAL A 405 31.45 15.16 68.92
N LYS A 406 32.47 14.53 69.51
CA LYS A 406 33.37 13.61 68.82
C LYS A 406 32.78 12.22 68.85
N THR A 407 32.73 11.55 67.70
CA THR A 407 32.31 10.15 67.60
C THR A 407 33.48 9.33 67.05
N ASP A 408 33.87 8.26 67.75
CA ASP A 408 34.89 7.32 67.27
C ASP A 408 34.34 6.57 66.04
N SER A 409 34.73 7.02 64.85
CA SER A 409 34.14 6.62 63.56
C SER A 409 34.75 5.35 62.95
N SER A 410 35.76 4.73 63.57
CA SER A 410 36.51 3.62 62.95
C SER A 410 35.74 2.30 62.84
N ASN A 411 34.86 1.99 63.81
CA ASN A 411 34.19 0.68 63.86
C ASN A 411 32.96 0.57 62.94
N ASP A 412 32.33 1.69 62.57
CA ASP A 412 31.13 1.69 61.72
C ASP A 412 31.49 1.39 60.24
N VAL A 413 32.70 1.72 59.81
CA VAL A 413 33.18 1.53 58.42
C VAL A 413 33.37 0.05 58.09
N GLU A 414 34.02 -0.69 58.98
CA GLU A 414 34.26 -2.14 58.84
C GLU A 414 32.94 -2.93 58.86
N ALA A 415 32.00 -2.53 59.72
CA ALA A 415 30.68 -3.15 59.81
C ALA A 415 29.85 -2.96 58.52
N ILE A 416 29.82 -1.75 57.95
CA ILE A 416 29.07 -1.47 56.72
C ILE A 416 29.73 -2.14 55.50
N LEU A 417 31.06 -2.11 55.39
CA LEU A 417 31.81 -2.84 54.35
C LEU A 417 31.57 -4.35 54.42
N SER A 418 31.45 -4.92 55.63
CA SER A 418 31.15 -6.35 55.82
C SER A 418 29.74 -6.74 55.39
N VAL A 419 28.75 -5.84 55.56
CA VAL A 419 27.35 -6.08 55.17
C VAL A 419 27.15 -5.92 53.67
N LEU A 420 27.78 -4.93 53.04
CA LEU A 420 27.69 -4.68 51.61
C LEU A 420 28.46 -5.73 50.78
N SER A 421 29.64 -6.16 51.23
CA SER A 421 30.39 -7.25 50.58
C SER A 421 29.65 -8.60 50.62
N LYS A 422 28.82 -8.83 51.65
CA LYS A 422 27.97 -10.04 51.76
C LYS A 422 26.82 -10.07 50.74
N ASN A 423 26.35 -8.92 50.29
CA ASN A 423 25.21 -8.78 49.37
C ASN A 423 25.63 -8.53 47.90
N ALA A 424 26.93 -8.46 47.60
CA ALA A 424 27.47 -8.21 46.26
C ALA A 424 27.73 -9.50 45.44
N LYS A 425 27.06 -10.61 45.77
CA LYS A 425 27.21 -11.90 45.11
C LYS A 425 26.19 -12.12 44.00
#